data_AF-A0A147J6V2-F1
#
_entry.id   AF-A0A147J6V2-F1
#
_cell.length_a   1.000
_cell.length_b   1.000
_cell.length_c   1.000
_cell.angle_alpha   90.00
_cell.angle_beta   90.00
_cell.angle_gamma   90.00
#
_symmetry.space_group_name_H-M   'P 1'
#
loop_
_entity.id
_entity.type
_entity.pdbx_description
1 polymer ?
#
loop_
_entity_poly.entity_id
_entity_poly.type
_entity_poly.pdbx_seq_one_letter_code
_entity_poly.pdbx_strand_id
1 'polypeptide(L)'
;LVAAMPAIDAPSPPRLRVTADAPLCGARPGLVLPVEGAPLIYSTGFARNMMVSITGPDGKTIDLPVRARADRGGYVLTEPLPAGVLSGKVSAKLHGQWGFDSFEGPSFTLQFPGGGDWRAVDAGQSLVVGRDNSVALNGPAAACVTGVTMRMGGGAPQPVSFTLRGSDGITATLPLKGARAGEITLEIQQVGDAAPRTTTLRAYSPASRIDTVTLAKGDRFVTLTGQRLDEIAGVEIGDVRLSPGDLTRDGDTDRLVATTADNRVPDGTSARIRLTDGRSLSVPITTAPPRPSATLIARSLSPKSGAAAVALAT
;
A
#
# COMPACT_ATOMS: atom_id res chain seq x y z
N LEU A 1 6.94 -61.71 -45.76
CA LEU A 1 6.33 -60.99 -44.62
C LEU A 1 7.36 -59.95 -44.17
N VAL A 2 7.13 -58.67 -44.42
CA VAL A 2 8.06 -57.58 -44.03
C VAL A 2 7.42 -56.86 -42.86
N ALA A 3 8.03 -56.95 -41.68
CA ALA A 3 7.63 -56.17 -40.52
C ALA A 3 8.42 -54.88 -40.51
N ALA A 4 7.74 -53.73 -40.51
CA ALA A 4 8.40 -52.45 -40.32
C ALA A 4 9.02 -52.41 -38.92
N MET A 5 10.34 -52.22 -38.84
CA MET A 5 11.01 -51.95 -37.58
C MET A 5 10.62 -50.55 -37.09
N PRO A 6 10.40 -50.36 -35.78
CA PRO A 6 10.22 -49.02 -35.22
C PRO A 6 11.46 -48.17 -35.50
N ALA A 7 11.26 -46.87 -35.72
CA ALA A 7 12.34 -45.94 -35.95
C ALA A 7 13.35 -46.01 -34.79
N ILE A 8 14.61 -46.32 -35.12
CA ILE A 8 15.74 -46.26 -34.18
C ILE A 8 16.25 -44.81 -34.21
N ASP A 9 15.46 -43.90 -33.65
CA ASP A 9 15.94 -42.55 -33.34
C ASP A 9 16.38 -42.48 -31.89
N ALA A 10 17.37 -41.62 -31.61
CA ALA A 10 17.79 -41.38 -30.25
C ALA A 10 16.60 -40.85 -29.42
N PRO A 11 16.29 -41.45 -28.26
CA PRO A 11 15.23 -40.96 -27.40
C PRO A 11 15.53 -39.51 -26.99
N SER A 12 14.69 -38.58 -27.45
CA SER A 12 14.79 -37.18 -27.06
C SER A 12 13.90 -36.93 -25.85
N PRO A 13 14.45 -36.65 -24.67
CA PRO A 13 13.64 -36.39 -23.49
C PRO A 13 12.77 -35.15 -23.71
N PRO A 14 11.54 -35.15 -23.16
CA PRO A 14 10.64 -34.01 -23.31
C PRO A 14 11.21 -32.78 -22.59
N ARG A 15 10.97 -31.60 -23.16
CA ARG A 15 11.46 -30.34 -22.60
C ARG A 15 10.60 -29.90 -21.41
N LEU A 16 11.13 -30.04 -20.21
CA LEU A 16 10.56 -29.43 -19.01
C LEU A 16 10.81 -27.93 -18.99
N ARG A 17 9.79 -27.17 -18.62
CA ARG A 17 9.87 -25.71 -18.45
C ARG A 17 9.50 -25.32 -17.03
N VAL A 18 10.10 -24.26 -16.53
CA VAL A 18 9.68 -23.62 -15.27
C VAL A 18 8.40 -22.84 -15.54
N THR A 19 7.43 -22.91 -14.63
CA THR A 19 6.20 -22.12 -14.70
C THR A 19 6.24 -20.85 -13.85
N ALA A 20 7.25 -20.71 -12.98
CA ALA A 20 7.45 -19.54 -12.14
C ALA A 20 8.55 -18.61 -12.69
N ASP A 21 8.18 -17.38 -13.01
CA ASP A 21 9.13 -16.33 -13.44
C ASP A 21 9.79 -15.59 -12.25
N ALA A 22 9.44 -15.98 -11.02
CA ALA A 22 9.92 -15.36 -9.78
C ALA A 22 10.73 -16.36 -8.93
N PRO A 23 11.64 -15.86 -8.06
CA PRO A 23 12.32 -16.73 -7.09
C PRO A 23 11.33 -17.47 -6.19
N LEU A 24 11.70 -18.69 -5.78
CA LEU A 24 10.93 -19.52 -4.87
C LEU A 24 11.48 -19.43 -3.45
N CYS A 25 10.62 -19.52 -2.44
CA CYS A 25 11.09 -19.60 -1.07
C CYS A 25 11.65 -20.98 -0.74
N GLY A 26 12.97 -21.11 -0.68
CA GLY A 26 13.66 -22.36 -0.36
C GLY A 26 13.41 -22.84 1.08
N ALA A 27 13.19 -21.91 2.02
CA ALA A 27 12.90 -22.25 3.42
C ALA A 27 11.46 -22.76 3.65
N ARG A 28 10.58 -22.72 2.64
CA ARG A 28 9.19 -23.15 2.79
C ARG A 28 9.10 -24.68 2.94
N PRO A 29 8.44 -25.19 4.00
CA PRO A 29 8.18 -26.61 4.12
C PRO A 29 7.43 -27.14 2.89
N GLY A 30 7.92 -28.25 2.33
CA GLY A 30 7.31 -28.86 1.15
C GLY A 30 7.47 -28.03 -0.12
N LEU A 31 8.55 -27.26 -0.26
CA LEU A 31 8.97 -26.57 -1.49
C LEU A 31 8.62 -27.38 -2.74
N VAL A 32 7.91 -26.72 -3.66
CA VAL A 32 7.59 -27.24 -4.99
C VAL A 32 8.50 -26.53 -6.00
N LEU A 33 9.14 -27.30 -6.86
CA LEU A 33 9.85 -26.86 -8.06
C LEU A 33 8.87 -27.03 -9.23
N PRO A 34 8.17 -25.95 -9.62
CA PRO A 34 7.02 -26.07 -10.48
C PRO A 34 7.48 -26.23 -11.93
N VAL A 35 6.95 -27.25 -12.61
CA VAL A 35 7.37 -27.60 -13.97
C VAL A 35 6.18 -27.94 -14.86
N GLU A 36 6.30 -27.63 -16.14
CA GLU A 36 5.33 -27.98 -17.18
C GLU A 36 6.00 -28.53 -18.44
N GLY A 37 5.18 -28.90 -19.43
CA GLY A 37 5.63 -29.30 -20.76
C GLY A 37 5.85 -30.81 -20.96
N ALA A 38 5.82 -31.61 -19.91
CA ALA A 38 5.95 -33.07 -20.03
C ALA A 38 5.09 -33.84 -19.00
N PRO A 39 3.80 -34.09 -19.27
CA PRO A 39 2.92 -34.84 -18.37
C PRO A 39 3.42 -36.26 -18.04
N LEU A 40 4.28 -36.83 -18.90
CA LEU A 40 4.89 -38.14 -18.73
C LEU A 40 5.70 -38.28 -17.44
N ILE A 41 6.21 -37.18 -16.86
CA ILE A 41 6.88 -37.22 -15.54
C ILE A 41 5.94 -37.65 -14.41
N TYR A 42 4.62 -37.53 -14.62
CA TYR A 42 3.60 -37.86 -13.63
C TYR A 42 2.97 -39.23 -13.87
N SER A 43 2.96 -39.72 -15.11
CA SER A 43 2.23 -40.93 -15.51
C SER A 43 3.13 -42.13 -15.81
N THR A 44 4.45 -41.96 -15.85
CA THR A 44 5.39 -43.02 -16.20
C THR A 44 6.57 -43.08 -15.24
N GLY A 45 7.32 -44.19 -15.28
CA GLY A 45 8.60 -44.34 -14.58
C GLY A 45 9.82 -43.88 -15.38
N PHE A 46 9.65 -43.16 -16.50
CA PHE A 46 10.78 -42.71 -17.31
C PHE A 46 11.65 -41.70 -16.56
N ALA A 47 11.04 -40.70 -15.93
CA ALA A 47 11.77 -39.78 -15.05
C ALA A 47 12.12 -40.50 -13.74
N ARG A 48 13.38 -40.92 -13.59
CA ARG A 48 13.85 -41.70 -12.45
C ARG A 48 15.13 -41.14 -11.86
N ASN A 49 15.36 -41.45 -10.58
CA ASN A 49 16.47 -40.91 -9.79
C ASN A 49 16.57 -39.38 -9.91
N MET A 50 15.43 -38.71 -9.85
CA MET A 50 15.35 -37.27 -10.01
C MET A 50 15.91 -36.58 -8.77
N MET A 51 16.82 -35.65 -8.99
CA MET A 51 17.51 -34.87 -7.96
C MET A 51 17.49 -33.39 -8.32
N VAL A 52 17.61 -32.54 -7.31
CA VAL A 52 17.87 -31.12 -7.50
C VAL A 52 19.24 -30.79 -6.92
N SER A 53 20.08 -30.20 -7.77
CA SER A 53 21.40 -29.72 -7.40
C SER A 53 21.30 -28.27 -6.98
N ILE A 54 21.61 -27.96 -5.72
CA ILE A 54 21.51 -26.61 -5.18
C ILE A 54 22.91 -26.09 -4.91
N THR A 55 23.30 -25.03 -5.62
CA THR A 55 24.62 -24.41 -5.49
C THR A 55 24.52 -23.18 -4.61
N GLY A 56 25.14 -23.25 -3.43
CA GLY A 56 25.23 -22.18 -2.46
C GLY A 56 26.14 -21.03 -2.92
N PRO A 57 26.15 -19.90 -2.19
CA PRO A 57 26.98 -18.74 -2.52
C PRO A 57 28.49 -19.03 -2.43
N ASP A 58 28.88 -20.02 -1.63
CA ASP A 58 30.25 -20.49 -1.46
C ASP A 58 30.71 -21.46 -2.58
N GLY A 59 29.84 -21.71 -3.57
CA GLY A 59 30.07 -22.64 -4.67
C GLY A 59 29.89 -24.12 -4.29
N LYS A 60 29.59 -24.43 -3.02
CA LYS A 60 29.29 -25.81 -2.62
C LYS A 60 27.93 -26.20 -3.16
N THR A 61 27.86 -27.44 -3.61
CA THR A 61 26.66 -27.99 -4.23
C THR A 61 26.14 -29.14 -3.38
N ILE A 62 24.83 -29.15 -3.16
CA ILE A 62 24.11 -30.19 -2.43
C ILE A 62 23.07 -30.78 -3.38
N ASP A 63 23.09 -32.09 -3.55
CA ASP A 63 22.07 -32.80 -4.30
C ASP A 63 21.03 -33.39 -3.35
N LEU A 64 19.76 -33.09 -3.63
CA LEU A 64 18.64 -33.61 -2.84
C LEU A 64 17.67 -34.39 -3.74
N PRO A 65 17.17 -35.55 -3.29
CA PRO A 65 16.18 -36.30 -4.03
C PRO A 65 14.85 -35.54 -4.11
N VAL A 66 14.23 -35.59 -5.30
CA VAL A 66 12.93 -35.00 -5.55
C VAL A 66 11.96 -36.01 -6.16
N ARG A 67 10.67 -35.78 -5.93
CA ARG A 67 9.60 -36.61 -6.45
C ARG A 67 8.56 -35.78 -7.18
N ALA A 68 8.18 -36.21 -8.37
CA ALA A 68 7.10 -35.59 -9.13
C ALA A 68 5.77 -35.73 -8.37
N ARG A 69 5.01 -34.63 -8.30
CA ARG A 69 3.70 -34.52 -7.64
C ARG A 69 2.73 -33.81 -8.58
N ALA A 70 1.92 -34.60 -9.28
CA ALA A 70 0.91 -34.08 -10.21
C ALA A 70 -0.10 -33.16 -9.49
N ASP A 71 -0.48 -33.53 -8.27
CA ASP A 71 -1.39 -32.78 -7.40
C ASP A 71 -0.82 -31.41 -6.97
N ARG A 72 0.49 -31.21 -7.07
CA ARG A 72 1.17 -29.95 -6.74
C ARG A 72 1.79 -29.26 -7.96
N GLY A 73 1.64 -29.82 -9.16
CA GLY A 73 2.15 -29.24 -10.40
C GLY A 73 3.68 -29.14 -10.49
N GLY A 74 4.42 -30.05 -9.85
CA GLY A 74 5.88 -30.03 -9.97
C GLY A 74 6.61 -31.10 -9.17
N TYR A 75 7.91 -30.91 -8.99
CA TYR A 75 8.75 -31.75 -8.14
C TYR A 75 8.77 -31.22 -6.71
N VAL A 76 8.75 -32.12 -5.73
CA VAL A 76 8.92 -31.76 -4.31
C VAL A 76 10.13 -32.46 -3.75
N LEU A 77 10.83 -31.81 -2.84
CA LEU A 77 11.89 -32.43 -2.07
C LEU A 77 11.30 -33.60 -1.26
N THR A 78 11.98 -34.76 -1.29
CA THR A 78 11.61 -35.90 -0.43
C THR A 78 12.31 -35.84 0.92
N GLU A 79 13.35 -35.02 1.04
CA GLU A 79 14.13 -34.80 2.24
C GLU A 79 14.16 -33.31 2.60
N PRO A 80 14.22 -32.95 3.88
CA PRO A 80 14.32 -31.55 4.29
C PRO A 80 15.66 -30.95 3.86
N LEU A 81 15.65 -29.67 3.51
CA LEU A 81 16.88 -28.92 3.28
C LEU A 81 17.70 -28.85 4.59
N PRO A 82 19.02 -29.07 4.53
CA PRO A 82 19.90 -28.90 5.69
C PRO A 82 19.80 -27.47 6.23
N ALA A 83 19.37 -27.33 7.48
CA ALA A 83 19.23 -26.04 8.13
C ALA A 83 20.58 -25.34 8.28
N GLY A 84 20.61 -24.02 8.03
CA GLY A 84 21.81 -23.20 8.22
C GLY A 84 22.92 -23.35 7.17
N VAL A 85 22.75 -24.24 6.17
CA VAL A 85 23.76 -24.44 5.11
C VAL A 85 23.55 -23.47 3.94
N LEU A 86 22.30 -23.10 3.65
CA LEU A 86 21.94 -22.22 2.54
C LEU A 86 21.42 -20.88 3.08
N SER A 87 21.86 -19.80 2.43
CA SER A 87 21.42 -18.44 2.75
C SER A 87 21.38 -17.58 1.49
N GLY A 88 20.56 -16.52 1.51
CA GLY A 88 20.47 -15.58 0.40
C GLY A 88 19.83 -16.20 -0.84
N LYS A 89 20.30 -15.77 -2.01
CA LYS A 89 19.80 -16.20 -3.34
C LYS A 89 20.73 -17.29 -3.89
N VAL A 90 20.18 -18.44 -4.22
CA VAL A 90 20.94 -19.60 -4.72
C VAL A 90 20.31 -20.17 -5.99
N SER A 91 21.13 -20.83 -6.80
CA SER A 91 20.70 -21.52 -8.02
C SER A 91 20.39 -22.98 -7.71
N ALA A 92 19.32 -23.52 -8.29
CA ALA A 92 18.95 -24.92 -8.17
C ALA A 92 18.70 -25.51 -9.57
N LYS A 93 19.27 -26.66 -9.90
CA LYS A 93 19.11 -27.32 -11.21
C LYS A 93 18.53 -28.72 -11.05
N LEU A 94 17.39 -28.97 -11.70
CA LEU A 94 16.78 -30.29 -11.73
C LEU A 94 17.57 -31.19 -12.70
N HIS A 95 17.86 -32.41 -12.28
CA HIS A 95 18.52 -33.41 -13.12
C HIS A 95 18.11 -34.83 -12.69
N GLY A 96 18.46 -35.83 -13.49
CA GLY A 96 18.16 -37.22 -13.18
C GLY A 96 18.37 -38.10 -14.40
N GLN A 97 17.45 -39.06 -14.57
CA GLN A 97 17.48 -39.99 -15.69
C GLN A 97 16.14 -40.02 -16.41
N TRP A 98 16.18 -40.12 -17.74
CA TRP A 98 15.03 -40.38 -18.59
C TRP A 98 15.16 -41.79 -19.18
N GLY A 99 14.51 -42.76 -18.55
CA GLY A 99 14.77 -44.17 -18.78
C GLY A 99 16.19 -44.53 -18.32
N PHE A 100 17.08 -44.73 -19.29
CA PHE A 100 18.49 -45.04 -19.05
C PHE A 100 19.44 -43.88 -19.39
N ASP A 101 18.95 -42.85 -20.09
CA ASP A 101 19.74 -41.70 -20.49
C ASP A 101 19.78 -40.65 -19.39
N SER A 102 20.82 -39.82 -19.39
CA SER A 102 20.88 -38.66 -18.51
C SER A 102 19.82 -37.63 -18.89
N PHE A 103 19.25 -36.99 -17.87
CA PHE A 103 18.26 -35.95 -18.04
C PHE A 103 18.70 -34.68 -17.32
N GLU A 104 18.70 -33.57 -18.09
CA GLU A 104 18.96 -32.23 -17.60
C GLU A 104 17.66 -31.43 -17.67
N GLY A 105 17.18 -31.00 -16.52
CA GLY A 105 15.96 -30.24 -16.37
C GLY A 105 16.21 -28.73 -16.27
N PRO A 106 15.16 -27.97 -15.95
CA PRO A 106 15.26 -26.53 -15.78
C PRO A 106 16.03 -26.12 -14.51
N SER A 107 16.45 -24.86 -14.51
CA SER A 107 17.04 -24.19 -13.35
C SER A 107 16.02 -23.27 -12.66
N PHE A 108 16.12 -23.17 -11.35
CA PHE A 108 15.29 -22.35 -10.48
C PHE A 108 16.18 -21.41 -9.67
N THR A 109 15.61 -20.27 -9.28
CA THR A 109 16.20 -19.40 -8.27
C THR A 109 15.49 -19.64 -6.95
N LEU A 110 16.24 -20.02 -5.92
CA LEU A 110 15.71 -20.16 -4.56
C LEU A 110 16.21 -19.00 -3.69
N GLN A 111 15.36 -18.57 -2.77
CA GLN A 111 15.72 -17.60 -1.74
C GLN A 111 15.54 -18.20 -0.35
N PHE A 112 16.51 -17.93 0.50
CA PHE A 112 16.51 -18.34 1.90
C PHE A 112 16.56 -17.08 2.77
N PRO A 113 15.64 -16.95 3.76
CA PRO A 113 15.70 -15.88 4.75
C PRO A 113 17.07 -15.86 5.40
N GLY A 114 17.62 -14.67 5.61
CA GLY A 114 18.96 -14.46 6.15
C GLY A 114 19.06 -13.09 6.81
N GLY A 115 20.25 -12.66 7.20
CA GLY A 115 20.46 -11.31 7.74
C GLY A 115 20.08 -10.19 6.74
N GLY A 116 19.77 -9.00 7.25
CA GLY A 116 19.50 -7.81 6.43
C GLY A 116 18.19 -7.10 6.75
N ASP A 117 18.13 -5.80 6.45
CA ASP A 117 16.98 -4.96 6.75
C ASP A 117 16.10 -4.72 5.54
N TRP A 118 14.82 -4.45 5.80
CA TRP A 118 13.88 -3.99 4.80
C TRP A 118 13.91 -2.46 4.70
N ARG A 119 13.91 -1.94 3.48
CA ARG A 119 13.96 -0.50 3.21
C ARG A 119 12.99 -0.14 2.10
N ALA A 120 12.33 1.01 2.23
CA ALA A 120 11.60 1.59 1.11
C ALA A 120 12.58 1.95 -0.02
N VAL A 121 12.21 1.57 -1.25
CA VAL A 121 12.97 1.87 -2.47
C VAL A 121 13.03 3.37 -2.70
N ASP A 122 11.92 4.05 -2.40
CA ASP A 122 11.81 5.51 -2.46
C ASP A 122 11.45 6.02 -1.07
N ALA A 123 12.47 6.19 -0.22
CA ALA A 123 12.32 6.73 1.14
C ALA A 123 11.74 8.16 1.17
N GLY A 124 11.56 8.80 0.00
CA GLY A 124 11.01 10.14 -0.19
C GLY A 124 9.63 10.19 -0.85
N GLN A 125 9.01 9.05 -1.21
CA GLN A 125 7.63 9.04 -1.68
C GLN A 125 6.72 9.53 -0.54
N SER A 126 6.04 10.66 -0.77
CA SER A 126 5.10 11.20 0.20
C SER A 126 3.92 10.23 0.31
N LEU A 127 3.92 9.39 1.34
CA LEU A 127 2.72 8.65 1.71
C LEU A 127 1.71 9.69 2.19
N VAL A 128 0.58 9.79 1.51
CA VAL A 128 -0.43 10.81 1.83
C VAL A 128 -1.67 10.10 2.35
N VAL A 129 -2.10 10.45 3.56
CA VAL A 129 -3.34 9.90 4.14
C VAL A 129 -4.57 10.36 3.36
N GLY A 130 -5.71 9.69 3.51
CA GLY A 130 -6.91 9.95 2.71
C GLY A 130 -7.03 9.11 1.45
N ARG A 131 -6.03 8.28 1.15
CA ARG A 131 -6.05 7.29 0.05
C ARG A 131 -5.19 6.08 0.36
N ASP A 132 -5.39 5.01 -0.40
CA ASP A 132 -4.48 3.87 -0.33
C ASP A 132 -3.16 4.24 -1.04
N ASN A 133 -2.02 3.83 -0.50
CA ASN A 133 -0.70 4.13 -1.06
C ASN A 133 0.05 2.82 -1.35
N SER A 134 0.69 2.72 -2.51
CA SER A 134 1.56 1.59 -2.82
C SER A 134 3.01 1.94 -2.50
N VAL A 135 3.69 1.08 -1.74
CA VAL A 135 5.09 1.26 -1.33
C VAL A 135 5.92 0.10 -1.82
N ALA A 136 6.98 0.41 -2.56
CA ALA A 136 7.98 -0.58 -2.94
C ALA A 136 9.02 -0.73 -1.82
N LEU A 137 9.23 -1.96 -1.37
CA LEU A 137 10.20 -2.32 -0.35
C LEU A 137 11.23 -3.28 -0.95
N ASN A 138 12.51 -3.05 -0.64
CA ASN A 138 13.59 -3.99 -0.90
C ASN A 138 14.02 -4.65 0.41
N GLY A 139 14.37 -5.92 0.33
CA GLY A 139 14.83 -6.66 1.50
C GLY A 139 15.27 -8.07 1.15
N PRO A 140 15.82 -8.80 2.13
CA PRO A 140 16.30 -10.15 1.92
C PRO A 140 15.13 -11.10 1.63
N ALA A 141 15.34 -12.05 0.71
CA ALA A 141 14.45 -13.19 0.48
C ALA A 141 12.95 -12.83 0.34
N ALA A 142 12.64 -11.90 -0.59
CA ALA A 142 11.27 -11.44 -0.84
C ALA A 142 10.29 -12.58 -1.12
N ALA A 143 10.71 -13.64 -1.82
CA ALA A 143 9.90 -14.83 -2.08
C ALA A 143 9.42 -15.56 -0.80
N CYS A 144 10.14 -15.36 0.31
CA CYS A 144 9.84 -15.96 1.61
C CYS A 144 8.98 -15.08 2.52
N VAL A 145 8.52 -13.91 2.08
CA VAL A 145 7.57 -13.11 2.85
C VAL A 145 6.23 -13.85 2.92
N THR A 146 5.70 -13.96 4.14
CA THR A 146 4.43 -14.65 4.45
C THR A 146 3.33 -13.69 4.87
N GLY A 147 3.71 -12.53 5.39
CA GLY A 147 2.78 -11.49 5.80
C GLY A 147 3.47 -10.14 5.91
N VAL A 148 2.69 -9.09 5.68
CA VAL A 148 3.07 -7.72 5.97
C VAL A 148 1.98 -7.13 6.85
N THR A 149 2.38 -6.55 7.97
CA THR A 149 1.49 -5.90 8.92
C THR A 149 1.92 -4.45 9.05
N MET A 150 0.94 -3.55 9.15
CA MET A 150 1.14 -2.13 9.38
C MET A 150 0.65 -1.75 10.76
N ARG A 151 1.42 -0.90 11.44
CA ARG A 151 1.03 -0.21 12.67
C ARG A 151 1.22 1.28 12.48
N MET A 152 0.29 2.07 13.02
CA MET A 152 0.37 3.53 12.98
C MET A 152 0.36 4.07 14.40
N GLY A 153 1.46 4.70 14.81
CA GLY A 153 1.70 5.07 16.21
C GLY A 153 1.46 3.89 17.16
N GLY A 154 0.75 4.12 18.27
CA GLY A 154 0.33 3.08 19.22
C GLY A 154 -0.89 2.26 18.80
N GLY A 155 -1.36 2.38 17.56
CA GLY A 155 -2.56 1.70 17.06
C GLY A 155 -2.43 0.18 16.98
N ALA A 156 -3.58 -0.48 16.76
CA ALA A 156 -3.64 -1.91 16.53
C ALA A 156 -2.95 -2.30 15.20
N PRO A 157 -2.35 -3.50 15.12
CA PRO A 157 -1.79 -4.01 13.87
C PRO A 157 -2.87 -4.30 12.83
N GLN A 158 -2.60 -3.92 11.59
CA GLN A 158 -3.49 -4.14 10.45
C GLN A 158 -2.76 -4.90 9.33
N PRO A 159 -3.33 -5.99 8.79
CA PRO A 159 -2.72 -6.72 7.68
C PRO A 159 -2.70 -5.87 6.41
N VAL A 160 -1.63 -6.03 5.62
CA VAL A 160 -1.38 -5.31 4.37
C VAL A 160 -1.22 -6.31 3.24
N SER A 161 -1.94 -6.08 2.13
CA SER A 161 -1.75 -6.86 0.91
C SER A 161 -0.42 -6.47 0.25
N PHE A 162 0.29 -7.47 -0.28
CA PHE A 162 1.54 -7.24 -0.99
C PHE A 162 1.68 -8.19 -2.18
N THR A 163 2.53 -7.79 -3.14
CA THR A 163 2.93 -8.62 -4.29
C THR A 163 4.46 -8.64 -4.41
N LEU A 164 5.01 -9.70 -5.00
CA LEU A 164 6.45 -9.77 -5.31
C LEU A 164 6.81 -8.75 -6.39
N ARG A 165 7.98 -8.13 -6.24
CA ARG A 165 8.51 -7.12 -7.15
C ARG A 165 9.92 -7.52 -7.58
N GLY A 166 10.02 -8.16 -8.75
CA GLY A 166 11.29 -8.71 -9.24
C GLY A 166 11.86 -9.77 -8.28
N SER A 167 13.19 -9.86 -8.18
CA SER A 167 13.81 -10.83 -7.27
C SER A 167 13.92 -10.36 -5.82
N ASP A 168 14.07 -9.07 -5.55
CA ASP A 168 14.61 -8.61 -4.25
C ASP A 168 13.70 -7.62 -3.53
N GLY A 169 12.40 -7.62 -3.85
CA GLY A 169 11.46 -6.73 -3.20
C GLY A 169 10.00 -7.16 -3.27
N ILE A 170 9.18 -6.39 -2.55
CA ILE A 170 7.73 -6.49 -2.57
C ILE A 170 7.13 -5.10 -2.82
N THR A 171 5.90 -5.07 -3.32
CA THR A 171 5.07 -3.87 -3.34
C THR A 171 3.91 -4.08 -2.36
N ALA A 172 3.84 -3.26 -1.31
CA ALA A 172 2.82 -3.31 -0.28
C ALA A 172 1.79 -2.19 -0.47
N THR A 173 0.49 -2.49 -0.31
CA THR A 173 -0.59 -1.51 -0.45
C THR A 173 -1.11 -1.08 0.92
N LEU A 174 -0.70 0.10 1.36
CA LEU A 174 -1.02 0.69 2.66
C LEU A 174 -2.42 1.32 2.65
N PRO A 175 -3.34 0.84 3.50
CA PRO A 175 -4.72 1.35 3.56
C PRO A 175 -4.81 2.64 4.40
N LEU A 176 -4.48 3.79 3.80
CA LEU A 176 -4.38 5.07 4.51
C LEU A 176 -5.61 5.99 4.36
N LYS A 177 -6.74 5.50 3.81
CA LYS A 177 -7.97 6.29 3.61
C LYS A 177 -8.53 6.95 4.88
N GLY A 178 -8.64 6.19 5.97
CA GLY A 178 -9.13 6.67 7.26
C GLY A 178 -8.03 6.98 8.28
N ALA A 179 -6.78 7.01 7.84
CA ALA A 179 -5.63 7.07 8.72
C ALA A 179 -5.22 8.52 9.04
N ARG A 180 -4.56 8.72 10.18
CA ARG A 180 -3.99 10.03 10.56
C ARG A 180 -2.56 10.16 10.04
N ALA A 181 -2.12 11.38 9.79
CA ALA A 181 -0.72 11.63 9.46
C ALA A 181 0.17 11.23 10.65
N GLY A 182 1.38 10.72 10.37
CA GLY A 182 2.30 10.26 11.39
C GLY A 182 3.23 9.16 10.93
N GLU A 183 3.93 8.57 11.90
CA GLU A 183 4.82 7.43 11.67
C GLU A 183 4.04 6.13 11.46
N ILE A 184 4.52 5.33 10.53
CA ILE A 184 4.02 4.00 10.20
C ILE A 184 5.15 3.00 10.42
N THR A 185 4.91 1.97 11.21
CA THR A 185 5.80 0.82 11.32
C THR A 185 5.24 -0.29 10.44
N LEU A 186 6.05 -0.81 9.52
CA LEU A 186 5.76 -2.03 8.79
C LEU A 186 6.52 -3.18 9.42
N GLU A 187 5.82 -4.28 9.66
CA GLU A 187 6.33 -5.55 10.17
C GLU A 187 6.25 -6.58 9.03
N ILE A 188 7.40 -7.07 8.60
CA ILE A 188 7.54 -8.06 7.52
C ILE A 188 7.87 -9.41 8.15
N GLN A 189 6.92 -10.35 8.05
CA GLN A 189 7.09 -11.71 8.54
C GLN A 189 7.57 -12.62 7.41
N GLN A 190 8.71 -13.30 7.62
CA GLN A 190 9.25 -14.28 6.68
C GLN A 190 9.15 -15.69 7.27
N VAL A 191 9.23 -16.70 6.40
CA VAL A 191 9.28 -18.11 6.83
C VAL A 191 10.46 -18.32 7.78
N GLY A 192 10.23 -18.93 8.94
CA GLY A 192 11.29 -19.30 9.89
C GLY A 192 11.80 -18.16 10.79
N ASP A 193 11.41 -16.90 10.54
CA ASP A 193 11.72 -15.80 11.45
C ASP A 193 10.89 -15.93 12.75
N ALA A 194 11.54 -15.87 13.92
CA ALA A 194 10.86 -15.91 15.22
C ALA A 194 10.08 -14.62 15.52
N ALA A 195 10.51 -13.49 14.97
CA ALA A 195 9.87 -12.19 15.07
C ALA A 195 9.93 -11.46 13.72
N PRO A 196 8.91 -10.65 13.37
CA PRO A 196 8.91 -9.91 12.12
C PRO A 196 10.00 -8.83 12.11
N ARG A 197 10.51 -8.53 10.92
CA ARG A 197 11.45 -7.41 10.72
C ARG A 197 10.68 -6.12 10.55
N THR A 198 11.17 -5.06 11.19
CA THR A 198 10.48 -3.77 11.19
C THR A 198 11.16 -2.75 10.29
N THR A 199 10.37 -1.94 9.60
CA THR A 199 10.86 -0.72 8.91
C THR A 199 9.87 0.41 9.14
N THR A 200 10.37 1.63 9.28
CA THR A 200 9.56 2.82 9.59
C THR A 200 9.40 3.71 8.38
N LEU A 201 8.18 4.17 8.14
CA LEU A 201 7.81 5.11 7.10
C LEU A 201 7.06 6.29 7.74
N ARG A 202 6.85 7.36 6.96
CA ARG A 202 6.07 8.52 7.41
C ARG A 202 4.95 8.82 6.43
N ALA A 203 3.74 8.95 6.96
CA ALA A 203 2.59 9.46 6.25
C ALA A 203 2.31 10.92 6.60
N TYR A 204 2.00 11.69 5.57
CA TYR A 204 1.76 13.12 5.61
C TYR A 204 0.28 13.42 5.41
N SER A 205 -0.17 14.54 5.96
CA SER A 205 -1.47 15.09 5.60
C SER A 205 -1.45 15.53 4.13
N PRO A 206 -2.55 15.33 3.38
CA PRO A 206 -2.75 16.01 2.11
C PRO A 206 -2.50 17.50 2.25
N ALA A 207 -1.90 18.12 1.24
CA ALA A 207 -1.82 19.57 1.18
C ALA A 207 -3.25 20.16 1.16
N SER A 208 -3.49 21.15 2.01
CA SER A 208 -4.72 21.94 1.95
C SER A 208 -4.79 22.62 0.57
N ARG A 209 -5.91 22.43 -0.13
CA ARG A 209 -6.20 23.12 -1.38
C ARG A 209 -7.25 24.17 -1.08
N ILE A 210 -6.93 25.41 -1.36
CA ILE A 210 -7.87 26.52 -1.26
C ILE A 210 -8.26 26.90 -2.67
N ASP A 211 -9.51 26.65 -3.03
CA ASP A 211 -10.05 26.95 -4.36
C ASP A 211 -10.48 28.41 -4.44
N THR A 212 -11.20 28.90 -3.42
CA THR A 212 -11.62 30.31 -3.36
C THR A 212 -11.52 30.89 -1.96
N VAL A 213 -11.23 32.18 -1.89
CA VAL A 213 -11.40 33.04 -0.72
C VAL A 213 -12.31 34.18 -1.13
N THR A 214 -13.54 34.19 -0.62
CA THR A 214 -14.54 35.21 -0.96
C THR A 214 -14.74 36.17 0.20
N LEU A 215 -14.60 37.47 -0.08
CA LEU A 215 -14.90 38.57 0.84
C LEU A 215 -15.99 39.44 0.22
N ALA A 216 -17.16 39.52 0.84
CA ALA A 216 -18.15 40.53 0.46
C ALA A 216 -17.80 41.86 1.11
N LYS A 217 -17.96 42.96 0.38
CA LYS A 217 -17.61 44.30 0.87
C LYS A 217 -18.39 44.65 2.14
N GLY A 218 -17.66 44.94 3.21
CA GLY A 218 -18.21 45.29 4.52
C GLY A 218 -18.44 44.11 5.47
N ASP A 219 -18.17 42.87 5.05
CA ASP A 219 -18.30 41.70 5.93
C ASP A 219 -17.19 41.68 7.01
N ARG A 220 -17.51 41.05 8.16
CA ARG A 220 -16.58 40.75 9.26
C ARG A 220 -15.95 39.36 9.16
N PHE A 221 -16.13 38.70 8.02
CA PHE A 221 -15.70 37.33 7.79
C PHE A 221 -15.37 37.10 6.31
N VAL A 222 -14.62 36.04 6.05
CA VAL A 222 -14.40 35.52 4.70
C VAL A 222 -14.90 34.09 4.62
N THR A 223 -15.32 33.68 3.43
CA THR A 223 -15.65 32.28 3.13
C THR A 223 -14.52 31.67 2.32
N LEU A 224 -14.00 30.54 2.77
CA LEU A 224 -13.06 29.73 2.03
C LEU A 224 -13.78 28.48 1.50
N THR A 225 -13.47 28.09 0.27
CA THR A 225 -13.86 26.78 -0.28
C THR A 225 -12.63 26.02 -0.74
N GLY A 226 -12.65 24.69 -0.65
CA GLY A 226 -11.51 23.88 -1.05
C GLY A 226 -11.56 22.46 -0.54
N GLN A 227 -10.39 21.91 -0.23
CA GLN A 227 -10.23 20.59 0.37
C GLN A 227 -9.26 20.66 1.54
N ARG A 228 -9.58 19.94 2.61
CA ARG A 228 -8.79 19.91 3.85
C ARG A 228 -8.63 21.30 4.45
N LEU A 229 -9.72 22.05 4.53
CA LEU A 229 -9.72 23.35 5.20
C LEU A 229 -9.63 23.21 6.73
N ASP A 230 -9.77 21.99 7.28
CA ASP A 230 -9.50 21.65 8.69
C ASP A 230 -8.02 21.85 9.09
N GLU A 231 -7.10 21.91 8.13
CA GLU A 231 -5.67 22.17 8.37
C GLU A 231 -5.31 23.66 8.43
N ILE A 232 -6.30 24.56 8.34
CA ILE A 232 -6.07 26.01 8.42
C ILE A 232 -5.99 26.43 9.89
N ALA A 233 -4.82 26.94 10.29
CA ALA A 233 -4.59 27.47 11.63
C ALA A 233 -4.97 28.96 11.75
N GLY A 234 -4.96 29.71 10.65
CA GLY A 234 -5.33 31.13 10.65
C GLY A 234 -5.34 31.76 9.27
N VAL A 235 -6.05 32.88 9.13
CA VAL A 235 -6.11 33.68 7.91
C VAL A 235 -5.76 35.14 8.24
N GLU A 236 -4.96 35.79 7.41
CA GLU A 236 -4.56 37.19 7.58
C GLU A 236 -4.82 37.97 6.29
N ILE A 237 -5.45 39.14 6.40
CA ILE A 237 -5.73 40.05 5.28
C ILE A 237 -5.29 41.46 5.72
N GLY A 238 -4.25 41.99 5.08
CA GLY A 238 -3.55 43.17 5.59
C GLY A 238 -3.01 42.89 7.00
N ASP A 239 -3.38 43.75 7.95
CA ASP A 239 -3.00 43.63 9.36
C ASP A 239 -4.06 42.92 10.22
N VAL A 240 -5.18 42.48 9.63
CA VAL A 240 -6.29 41.85 10.35
C VAL A 240 -6.14 40.33 10.34
N ARG A 241 -6.20 39.73 11.53
CA ARG A 241 -6.19 38.27 11.71
C ARG A 241 -7.60 37.74 11.90
N LEU A 242 -7.95 36.74 11.12
CA LEU A 242 -9.21 36.01 11.20
C LEU A 242 -8.96 34.62 11.77
N SER A 243 -9.82 34.22 12.70
CA SER A 243 -9.81 32.87 13.28
C SER A 243 -10.73 31.96 12.46
N PRO A 244 -10.29 30.74 12.13
CA PRO A 244 -11.14 29.76 11.46
C PRO A 244 -12.28 29.33 12.38
N GLY A 245 -13.50 29.33 11.85
CA GLY A 245 -14.72 28.88 12.52
C GLY A 245 -15.10 27.45 12.11
N ASP A 246 -16.41 27.19 12.08
CA ASP A 246 -16.92 25.85 11.74
C ASP A 246 -16.66 25.48 10.28
N LEU A 247 -16.27 24.22 10.09
CA LEU A 247 -16.10 23.59 8.80
C LEU A 247 -17.38 22.86 8.40
N THR A 248 -17.87 23.14 7.19
CA THR A 248 -18.99 22.42 6.57
C THR A 248 -18.49 21.67 5.34
N ARG A 249 -19.01 20.46 5.10
CA ARG A 249 -18.59 19.61 3.98
C ARG A 249 -19.78 19.26 3.10
N ASP A 250 -19.63 19.49 1.80
CA ASP A 250 -20.58 19.11 0.76
C ASP A 250 -19.85 18.28 -0.31
N GLY A 251 -20.10 16.97 -0.31
CA GLY A 251 -19.33 16.02 -1.12
C GLY A 251 -17.82 16.10 -0.83
N ASP A 252 -17.04 16.37 -1.88
CA ASP A 252 -15.57 16.52 -1.84
C ASP A 252 -15.12 17.98 -1.65
N THR A 253 -16.05 18.90 -1.35
CA THR A 253 -15.74 20.33 -1.11
C THR A 253 -16.00 20.70 0.34
N ASP A 254 -14.95 21.20 0.97
CA ASP A 254 -14.98 21.82 2.29
C ASP A 254 -15.28 23.32 2.13
N ARG A 255 -16.08 23.85 3.06
CA ARG A 255 -16.37 25.28 3.21
C ARG A 255 -16.12 25.71 4.65
N LEU A 256 -15.27 26.72 4.81
CA LEU A 256 -14.86 27.27 6.10
C LEU A 256 -15.19 28.75 6.16
N VAL A 257 -15.73 29.22 7.28
CA VAL A 257 -15.91 30.65 7.56
C VAL A 257 -14.83 31.09 8.54
N ALA A 258 -14.03 32.08 8.17
CA ALA A 258 -13.05 32.69 9.08
C ALA A 258 -13.51 34.10 9.47
N THR A 259 -13.52 34.41 10.76
CA THR A 259 -14.08 35.65 11.31
C THR A 259 -13.01 36.49 12.00
N THR A 260 -13.09 37.81 11.87
CA THR A 260 -12.28 38.74 12.67
C THR A 260 -13.01 39.15 13.96
N ALA A 261 -12.23 39.52 14.98
CA ALA A 261 -12.72 40.22 16.17
C ALA A 261 -13.03 41.71 15.89
N ASP A 262 -12.46 42.26 14.82
CA ASP A 262 -12.72 43.63 14.38
C ASP A 262 -14.12 43.78 13.75
N ASN A 263 -14.56 45.02 13.57
CA ASN A 263 -15.87 45.30 13.00
C ASN A 263 -15.99 44.96 11.51
N ARG A 264 -14.87 44.88 10.77
CA ARG A 264 -14.84 44.52 9.35
C ARG A 264 -13.50 43.95 8.94
N VAL A 265 -13.51 43.14 7.89
CA VAL A 265 -12.29 42.74 7.18
C VAL A 265 -11.91 43.89 6.23
N PRO A 266 -10.63 44.30 6.17
CA PRO A 266 -10.19 45.30 5.21
C PRO A 266 -10.31 44.79 3.77
N ASP A 267 -10.49 45.70 2.83
CA ASP A 267 -10.39 45.38 1.40
C ASP A 267 -8.95 44.92 1.10
N GLY A 268 -8.79 43.91 0.23
CA GLY A 268 -7.49 43.35 -0.11
C GLY A 268 -7.54 42.50 -1.37
N THR A 269 -6.38 42.30 -2.00
CA THR A 269 -6.25 41.48 -3.22
C THR A 269 -5.80 40.05 -2.92
N SER A 270 -5.20 39.80 -1.75
CA SER A 270 -4.75 38.49 -1.33
C SER A 270 -4.91 38.28 0.18
N ALA A 271 -5.10 37.03 0.56
CA ALA A 271 -5.13 36.54 1.93
C ALA A 271 -3.91 35.64 2.17
N ARG A 272 -3.25 35.80 3.32
CA ARG A 272 -2.22 34.89 3.80
C ARG A 272 -2.87 33.83 4.69
N ILE A 273 -2.80 32.59 4.27
CA ILE A 273 -3.37 31.44 4.98
C ILE A 273 -2.23 30.68 5.66
N ARG A 274 -2.31 30.52 6.98
CA ARG A 274 -1.35 29.73 7.76
C ARG A 274 -1.92 28.36 8.03
N LEU A 275 -1.15 27.33 7.73
CA LEU A 275 -1.52 25.94 7.98
C LEU A 275 -1.01 25.47 9.35
N THR A 276 -1.64 24.43 9.89
CA THR A 276 -1.26 23.72 11.13
C THR A 276 0.19 23.21 11.11
N ASP A 277 0.69 22.84 9.94
CA ASP A 277 2.07 22.38 9.73
C ASP A 277 3.12 23.52 9.67
N GLY A 278 2.69 24.77 9.84
CA GLY A 278 3.56 25.95 9.86
C GLY A 278 3.79 26.61 8.50
N ARG A 279 3.37 25.99 7.38
CA ARG A 279 3.45 26.62 6.06
C ARG A 279 2.48 27.79 5.93
N SER A 280 2.78 28.70 5.01
CA SER A 280 1.91 29.82 4.66
C SER A 280 1.67 29.88 3.15
N LEU A 281 0.42 30.13 2.76
CA LEU A 281 -0.02 30.27 1.37
C LEU A 281 -0.52 31.69 1.16
N SER A 282 -0.25 32.27 -0.01
CA SER A 282 -0.86 33.53 -0.45
C SER A 282 -1.91 33.20 -1.50
N VAL A 283 -3.17 33.51 -1.22
CA VAL A 283 -4.31 33.17 -2.08
C VAL A 283 -5.04 34.45 -2.49
N PRO A 284 -5.38 34.64 -3.78
CA PRO A 284 -6.13 35.82 -4.21
C PRO A 284 -7.53 35.85 -3.59
N ILE A 285 -8.00 37.05 -3.27
CA ILE A 285 -9.35 37.28 -2.74
C ILE A 285 -10.29 37.58 -3.91
N THR A 286 -11.40 36.86 -3.97
CA THR A 286 -12.53 37.21 -4.84
C THR A 286 -13.47 38.15 -4.09
N THR A 287 -13.52 39.40 -4.53
CA THR A 287 -14.39 40.41 -3.94
C THR A 287 -15.82 40.23 -4.44
N ALA A 288 -16.76 40.06 -3.52
CA ALA A 288 -18.19 40.03 -3.79
C ALA A 288 -18.86 41.37 -3.47
N PRO A 289 -19.97 41.74 -4.14
CA PRO A 289 -20.72 42.93 -3.81
C PRO A 289 -21.24 42.91 -2.36
N PRO A 290 -21.54 44.07 -1.75
CA PRO A 290 -22.12 44.14 -0.42
C PRO A 290 -23.40 43.30 -0.33
N ARG A 291 -23.59 42.60 0.80
CA ARG A 291 -24.83 41.85 1.02
C ARG A 291 -26.03 42.79 1.13
N PRO A 292 -27.21 42.40 0.61
CA PRO A 292 -28.42 43.18 0.83
C PRO A 292 -28.66 43.32 2.33
N SER A 293 -28.76 44.55 2.80
CA SER A 293 -29.13 44.85 4.18
C SER A 293 -30.61 45.19 4.24
N ALA A 294 -31.30 44.64 5.24
CA ALA A 294 -32.68 44.99 5.54
C ALA A 294 -32.70 45.86 6.79
N THR A 295 -33.18 47.08 6.67
CA THR A 295 -33.49 47.92 7.82
C THR A 295 -34.89 47.58 8.28
N LEU A 296 -35.04 47.18 9.56
CA LEU A 296 -36.35 46.99 10.16
C LEU A 296 -37.03 48.36 10.32
N ILE A 297 -37.96 48.68 9.41
CA ILE A 297 -38.66 49.98 9.41
C ILE A 297 -39.73 50.02 10.50
N ALA A 298 -40.51 48.94 10.63
CA ALA A 298 -41.52 48.80 11.67
C ALA A 298 -41.69 47.33 12.05
N ARG A 299 -41.87 47.07 13.35
CA ARG A 299 -42.29 45.77 13.88
C ARG A 299 -43.65 45.98 14.54
N SER A 300 -44.71 45.44 13.93
CA SER A 300 -46.02 45.37 14.57
C SER A 300 -46.26 43.96 15.11
N LEU A 301 -46.89 43.87 16.28
CA LEU A 301 -47.36 42.63 16.87
C LEU A 301 -48.88 42.67 16.82
N SER A 302 -49.49 41.74 16.09
CA SER A 302 -50.94 41.53 16.16
C SER A 302 -51.22 40.49 17.24
N PRO A 303 -51.80 40.86 18.39
CA PRO A 303 -52.21 39.88 19.37
C PRO A 303 -53.23 38.94 18.75
N LYS A 304 -53.00 37.62 18.87
CA LYS A 304 -54.02 36.62 18.56
C LYS A 304 -55.19 36.91 19.48
N SER A 305 -56.35 37.24 18.91
CA SER A 305 -57.59 37.64 19.60
C SER A 305 -57.67 37.01 20.99
N GLY A 306 -57.59 37.85 22.02
CA GLY A 306 -57.71 37.41 23.40
C GLY A 306 -59.05 36.71 23.58
N ALA A 307 -59.03 35.54 24.23
CA ALA A 307 -60.23 34.90 24.71
C ALA A 307 -61.06 35.92 25.50
N ALA A 308 -62.37 35.86 25.30
CA ALA A 308 -63.37 36.78 25.83
C ALA A 308 -63.17 37.13 27.32
N ALA A 309 -63.52 38.36 27.66
CA ALA A 309 -63.46 38.92 29.00
C ALA A 309 -63.97 37.95 30.08
N VAL A 310 -63.17 37.75 31.13
CA VAL A 310 -63.62 37.11 32.37
C VAL A 310 -64.52 38.10 33.09
N ALA A 311 -65.81 37.77 33.22
CA ALA A 311 -66.73 38.51 34.07
C ALA A 311 -66.40 38.25 35.54
N LEU A 312 -66.12 39.33 36.29
CA LEU A 312 -66.06 39.29 37.76
C LEU A 312 -67.50 39.25 38.29
N ALA A 313 -67.88 38.13 38.90
CA ALA A 313 -69.09 38.05 39.72
C ALA A 313 -68.81 38.68 41.09
N THR A 314 -69.74 39.54 41.52
CA THR A 314 -69.83 40.15 42.85
C THR A 314 -70.09 39.12 43.95
#